data_AF-A0A7C7GR13-F1
#
_entry.id   AF-A0A7C7GR13-F1
#
_cell.length_a   1.000
_cell.length_b   1.000
_cell.length_c   1.000
_cell.angle_alpha   90.00
_cell.angle_beta   90.00
_cell.angle_gamma   90.00
#
_symmetry.space_group_name_H-M   'P 1'
#
loop_
_entity.id
_entity.type
_entity.pdbx_description
1 polymer ?
#
loop_
_entity_poly.entity_id
_entity_poly.type
_entity_poly.pdbx_seq_one_letter_code
_entity_poly.pdbx_strand_id
1 'polypeptide(L)'
;MEESAVMKTLNVHDKNPNEISSLVEQFIDTDERPIQIITNYEEMTGKTRKVVGEILIRKRKQGKMKYYCLFNTPYITWRIYK
;
A
#
# COMPACT_ATOMS: atom_id res chain seq x y z
N MET A 1 -21.01 -15.34 14.43
CA MET A 1 -20.58 -14.12 13.73
C MET A 1 -19.15 -14.35 13.32
N GLU A 2 -18.92 -14.65 12.05
CA GLU A 2 -17.57 -14.66 11.50
C GLU A 2 -17.03 -13.22 11.64
N GLU A 3 -16.11 -13.00 12.57
CA GLU A 3 -15.17 -11.89 12.45
C GLU A 3 -14.37 -12.13 11.18
N SER A 4 -14.94 -11.70 10.05
CA SER A 4 -14.19 -11.52 8.82
C SER A 4 -13.15 -10.46 9.16
N ALA A 5 -11.96 -10.88 9.59
CA ALA A 5 -10.88 -10.02 10.02
C ALA A 5 -10.77 -8.85 9.04
N VAL A 6 -11.18 -7.66 9.47
CA VAL A 6 -11.29 -6.50 8.60
C VAL A 6 -9.87 -6.17 8.16
N MET A 7 -9.56 -6.44 6.88
CA MET A 7 -8.24 -6.16 6.32
C MET A 7 -7.97 -4.67 6.48
N LYS A 8 -7.00 -4.32 7.34
CA LYS A 8 -6.64 -2.92 7.56
C LYS A 8 -6.26 -2.29 6.24
N THR A 9 -6.89 -1.17 5.94
CA THR A 9 -6.76 -0.50 4.65
C THR A 9 -6.32 0.95 4.87
N LEU A 10 -5.18 1.32 4.28
CA LEU A 10 -4.71 2.69 4.22
C LEU A 10 -5.10 3.27 2.85
N ASN A 11 -5.91 4.33 2.85
CA ASN A 11 -6.25 5.03 1.63
C ASN A 11 -5.42 6.31 1.50
N VAL A 12 -4.60 6.40 0.44
CA VAL A 12 -3.71 7.55 0.19
C VAL A 12 -3.98 8.22 -1.16
N HIS A 13 -5.09 7.88 -1.81
CA HIS A 13 -5.44 8.38 -3.13
C HIS A 13 -5.60 9.91 -3.20
N ASP A 14 -6.09 10.53 -2.13
CA ASP A 14 -6.32 11.97 -1.97
C ASP A 14 -5.16 12.71 -1.26
N LYS A 15 -4.10 12.00 -0.87
CA LYS A 15 -3.04 12.54 -0.01
C LYS A 15 -1.91 13.19 -0.79
N ASN A 16 -1.27 14.17 -0.15
CA ASN A 16 -0.09 14.82 -0.70
C ASN A 16 1.08 13.83 -0.78
N PRO A 17 1.75 13.67 -1.94
CA PRO A 17 2.89 12.76 -2.09
C PRO A 17 3.99 12.90 -1.04
N ASN A 18 4.20 14.11 -0.50
CA ASN A 18 5.21 14.36 0.53
C ASN A 18 4.87 13.71 1.88
N GLU A 19 3.58 13.52 2.18
CA GLU A 19 3.10 12.96 3.44
C GLU A 19 2.91 11.43 3.35
N ILE A 20 2.73 10.91 2.12
CA ILE A 20 2.49 9.49 1.87
C ILE A 20 3.64 8.61 2.35
N SER A 21 4.89 9.06 2.20
CA SER A 21 6.04 8.23 2.57
C SER A 21 6.00 7.83 4.04
N SER A 22 5.82 8.79 4.93
CA SER A 22 5.79 8.54 6.38
C SER A 22 4.57 7.69 6.77
N LEU A 23 3.40 7.99 6.21
CA LEU A 23 2.17 7.23 6.47
C LEU A 23 2.30 5.77 6.05
N VAL A 24 2.83 5.51 4.86
CA VAL A 24 3.00 4.16 4.31
C VAL A 24 4.04 3.39 5.10
N GLU A 25 5.18 4.02 5.43
CA GLU A 25 6.22 3.36 6.22
C GLU A 25 5.72 2.95 7.60
N GLN A 26 5.01 3.83 8.33
CA GLN A 26 4.42 3.50 9.62
C GLN A 26 3.37 2.39 9.51
N PHE A 27 2.54 2.43 8.46
CA PHE A 27 1.48 1.46 8.25
C PHE A 27 2.03 0.04 8.00
N ILE A 28 3.10 -0.09 7.21
CA ILE A 28 3.72 -1.39 6.88
C ILE A 28 4.68 -1.91 7.96
N ASP A 29 5.15 -1.07 8.88
CA ASP A 29 6.06 -1.49 9.96
C ASP A 29 5.33 -2.27 11.07
N THR A 30 4.00 -2.29 11.06
CA THR A 30 3.20 -3.15 11.93
C THR A 30 3.34 -4.63 11.56
N ASP A 31 3.23 -5.52 12.54
CA ASP A 31 3.18 -6.98 12.32
C ASP A 31 1.81 -7.48 11.84
N GLU A 32 0.81 -6.61 11.74
CA GLU A 32 -0.54 -6.95 11.33
C GLU A 32 -0.56 -7.29 9.84
N ARG A 33 -1.09 -8.47 9.49
CA ARG A 33 -1.26 -8.90 8.10
C ARG A 33 -2.53 -9.77 8.00
N PRO A 34 -3.27 -9.70 6.87
CA PRO A 34 -2.99 -8.91 5.67
C PRO A 34 -3.36 -7.43 5.84
N ILE A 35 -2.63 -6.54 5.14
CA ILE A 35 -2.95 -5.11 5.06
C ILE A 35 -3.06 -4.67 3.60
N GLN A 36 -3.76 -3.56 3.37
CA GLN A 36 -4.05 -3.03 2.05
C GLN A 36 -3.72 -1.54 1.98
N ILE A 37 -3.14 -1.10 0.85
CA ILE A 37 -2.92 0.31 0.55
C ILE A 37 -3.62 0.64 -0.77
N ILE A 38 -4.46 1.66 -0.79
CA ILE A 38 -5.16 2.12 -1.99
C ILE A 38 -4.52 3.42 -2.48
N THR A 39 -4.06 3.41 -3.72
CA THR A 39 -3.45 4.56 -4.44
C THR A 39 -4.24 4.87 -5.71
N ASN A 40 -4.08 6.05 -6.29
CA ASN A 40 -4.67 6.35 -7.61
C ASN A 40 -4.00 5.57 -8.74
N TYR A 41 -4.79 5.20 -9.74
CA TYR A 41 -4.34 4.51 -10.95
C TYR A 41 -3.63 5.43 -11.96
N GLU A 42 -3.94 6.73 -11.96
CA GLU A 42 -3.62 7.70 -13.02
C GLU A 42 -2.36 7.37 -13.83
N GLU A 43 -2.62 7.04 -15.09
CA GLU A 43 -2.00 5.96 -15.86
C GLU A 43 -0.50 6.09 -16.10
N MET A 44 0.10 7.28 -15.87
CA MET A 44 1.55 7.51 -16.02
C MET A 44 2.14 8.57 -15.07
N THR A 45 1.35 9.19 -14.19
CA THR A 45 1.76 10.35 -13.36
C THR A 45 1.44 10.22 -11.87
N GLY A 46 0.81 9.11 -11.45
CA GLY A 46 0.45 8.87 -10.06
C GLY A 46 1.64 8.92 -9.10
N LYS A 47 1.96 10.12 -8.58
CA LYS A 47 3.05 10.35 -7.62
C LYS A 47 2.88 9.44 -6.39
N THR A 48 1.63 9.23 -5.97
CA THR A 48 1.26 8.36 -4.84
C THR A 48 1.60 6.89 -5.10
N ARG A 49 1.25 6.36 -6.28
CA ARG A 49 1.62 5.00 -6.73
C ARG A 49 3.12 4.81 -6.75
N LYS A 50 3.87 5.78 -7.30
CA LYS A 50 5.33 5.70 -7.40
C LYS A 50 5.98 5.64 -6.02
N VAL A 51 5.59 6.54 -5.12
CA VAL A 51 6.09 6.59 -3.73
C VAL A 51 5.80 5.27 -3.00
N VAL A 52 4.55 4.79 -3.03
CA VAL A 52 4.18 3.50 -2.40
C VAL A 52 4.97 2.35 -3.01
N GLY A 53 5.03 2.24 -4.34
CA GLY A 53 5.76 1.19 -5.03
C GLY A 53 7.25 1.17 -4.67
N GLU A 54 7.91 2.32 -4.61
CA GLU A 54 9.32 2.41 -4.21
C GLU A 54 9.55 1.92 -2.78
N ILE A 55 8.69 2.28 -1.82
CA ILE A 55 8.77 1.83 -0.43
C ILE A 55 8.61 0.31 -0.35
N LEU A 56 7.58 -0.24 -1.01
CA LEU A 56 7.32 -1.68 -0.99
C LEU A 56 8.45 -2.48 -1.63
N ILE A 57 9.03 -1.99 -2.73
CA ILE A 57 10.20 -2.61 -3.38
C ILE A 57 11.41 -2.62 -2.45
N ARG A 58 11.70 -1.51 -1.76
CA ARG A 58 12.83 -1.42 -0.81
C ARG A 58 12.69 -2.44 0.32
N LYS A 59 11.53 -2.50 0.96
CA LYS A 59 11.26 -3.42 2.07
C LYS A 59 11.20 -4.89 1.59
N ARG A 60 10.74 -5.16 0.36
CA ARG A 60 10.83 -6.48 -0.28
C ARG A 60 12.27 -6.92 -0.48
N LYS A 61 13.16 -6.02 -0.95
CA LYS A 61 14.60 -6.31 -1.10
C LYS A 61 15.28 -6.62 0.24
N GLN A 62 14.78 -6.08 1.34
CA GLN A 62 15.24 -6.41 2.70
C GLN A 62 14.69 -7.75 3.22
N GLY A 63 13.93 -8.50 2.41
CA GLY A 63 13.38 -9.82 2.78
C GLY A 63 12.19 -9.78 3.74
N LYS A 64 11.62 -8.58 4.00
CA LYS A 64 10.64 -8.39 5.08
C LYS A 64 9.18 -8.58 4.69
N MET A 65 8.83 -8.73 3.41
CA MET A 65 7.42 -8.91 3.01
C MET A 65 7.21 -9.40 1.57
N LYS A 66 6.01 -9.95 1.34
CA LYS A 66 5.40 -10.19 0.02
C LYS A 66 4.23 -9.24 -0.20
N TYR A 67 4.07 -8.77 -1.44
CA TYR A 67 2.92 -7.95 -1.81
C TYR A 67 2.41 -8.26 -3.22
N TYR A 68 1.12 -8.01 -3.43
CA TYR A 68 0.44 -8.06 -4.72
C TYR A 68 -0.05 -6.66 -5.09
N CYS A 69 0.10 -6.29 -6.36
CA CYS A 69 -0.44 -5.06 -6.93
C CYS A 69 -1.65 -5.43 -7.79
N LEU A 70 -2.83 -4.98 -7.37
CA LEU A 70 -4.09 -5.20 -8.07
C LEU A 70 -4.52 -3.90 -8.75
N PHE A 71 -4.70 -3.95 -10.06
CA PHE A 71 -5.12 -2.82 -10.87
C PHE A 71 -6.64 -2.77 -10.94
N ASN A 72 -7.25 -1.88 -10.15
CA ASN A 72 -8.69 -1.73 -10.00
C ASN A 72 -9.10 -0.31 -10.39
N THR A 73 -9.02 0.03 -11.68
CA THR A 73 -9.28 1.40 -12.20
C THR A 73 -10.58 1.98 -11.63
N PRO A 74 -10.58 3.21 -11.08
CA PRO A 74 -9.52 4.24 -11.13
C PRO A 74 -8.45 4.14 -10.02
N TYR A 75 -8.36 3.03 -9.30
CA TYR A 75 -7.43 2.83 -8.19
C TYR A 75 -6.44 1.67 -8.41
N ILE A 76 -5.40 1.65 -7.59
CA ILE A 76 -4.46 0.55 -7.46
C ILE A 76 -4.46 0.12 -6.01
N THR A 77 -4.61 -1.17 -5.80
CA THR A 77 -4.67 -1.79 -4.48
C THR A 77 -3.41 -2.63 -4.26
N TRP A 78 -2.61 -2.26 -3.27
CA TRP A 78 -1.43 -2.99 -2.85
C TRP A 78 -1.80 -3.85 -1.64
N ARG A 79 -1.78 -5.17 -1.78
CA ARG A 79 -2.03 -6.10 -0.67
C ARG A 79 -0.73 -6.66 -0.17
N ILE A 80 -0.47 -6.52 1.12
CA ILE A 80 0.77 -6.95 1.76
C ILE A 80 0.43 -8.10 2.70
N TYR A 81 1.24 -9.16 2.60
CA TYR A 81 1.10 -10.41 3.35
C TYR A 81 2.38 -10.68 4.14
N LYS A 82 2.35 -11.74 4.96
CA LYS A 82 3.55 -12.33 5.55
C LYS A 82 4.45 -12.94 4.45
#